data_AF-A0A7Y5LA86-F1
#
_entry.id   AF-A0A7Y5LA86-F1
#
_cell.length_a   1.000
_cell.length_b   1.000
_cell.length_c   1.000
_cell.angle_alpha   90.00
_cell.angle_beta   90.00
_cell.angle_gamma   90.00
#
_symmetry.space_group_name_H-M   'P 1'
#
loop_
_entity.id
_entity.type
_entity.pdbx_description
1 polymer ?
#
loop_
_entity_poly.entity_id
_entity_poly.type
_entity_poly.pdbx_seq_one_letter_code
_entity_poly.pdbx_strand_id
1 'polypeptide(L)'
;DRDPLIDFTRADCVTFTEQILAMAISDNYEHMFNNLQRIRYHRGAIDLRTRNHFTHADWVPNNAWLLQDVTAAVGGKYCREMTKTIDRRKLLSDLGVPESEQAAIPPAETMTIKYIPEHSLLAVQDSLQTGDLFSIIQSAPGIFSAHMGLIIRKEDGEVYCRHASSRPETKQVIDDPLSTMVTQLQANRKRVGMAFLRVKSDVNLAEPPAATPVDHEIKH
;
A
#
# COMPACT_ATOMS: atom_id res chain seq x y z
N ASP A 1 -6.47 -9.44 -15.34
CA ASP A 1 -6.14 -8.03 -15.54
C ASP A 1 -5.49 -7.87 -16.92
N ARG A 2 -5.87 -6.86 -17.70
CA ARG A 2 -5.29 -6.58 -19.03
C ARG A 2 -4.37 -5.36 -19.00
N ASP A 3 -4.24 -4.71 -17.86
CA ASP A 3 -3.33 -3.59 -17.70
C ASP A 3 -1.86 -4.04 -17.84
N PRO A 4 -0.99 -3.18 -18.37
CA PRO A 4 0.42 -3.52 -18.52
C PRO A 4 1.07 -3.78 -17.16
N LEU A 5 2.06 -4.68 -17.14
CA LEU A 5 2.84 -4.95 -15.92
C LEU A 5 3.60 -3.70 -15.44
N ILE A 6 3.90 -2.78 -16.35
CA ILE A 6 4.49 -1.48 -16.04
C ILE A 6 4.00 -0.41 -16.99
N ASP A 7 3.59 0.75 -16.46
CA ASP A 7 3.24 1.95 -17.20
C ASP A 7 3.66 3.17 -16.39
N PHE A 8 4.60 3.95 -16.92
CA PHE A 8 5.08 5.19 -16.29
C PHE A 8 4.35 6.44 -16.78
N THR A 9 3.45 6.30 -17.76
CA THR A 9 2.63 7.39 -18.28
C THR A 9 1.36 7.59 -17.45
N ARG A 10 0.97 6.57 -16.69
CA ARG A 10 -0.26 6.54 -15.88
C ARG A 10 -0.02 5.78 -14.58
N ALA A 11 -0.53 6.32 -13.48
CA ALA A 11 -0.53 5.63 -12.20
C ALA A 11 -1.76 6.00 -11.37
N ASP A 12 -2.23 5.05 -10.57
CA ASP A 12 -3.06 5.32 -9.40
C ASP A 12 -2.18 5.40 -8.14
N CYS A 13 -2.80 5.58 -6.98
CA CYS A 13 -2.08 5.72 -5.71
C CYS A 13 -1.23 4.49 -5.34
N VAL A 14 -1.70 3.29 -5.67
CA VAL A 14 -1.02 2.03 -5.38
C VAL A 14 0.11 1.85 -6.38
N THR A 15 -0.17 1.92 -7.68
CA THR A 15 0.85 1.69 -8.71
C THR A 15 1.96 2.73 -8.65
N PHE A 16 1.64 3.99 -8.33
CA PHE A 16 2.64 5.03 -8.07
C PHE A 16 3.57 4.63 -6.92
N THR A 17 3.00 4.20 -5.79
CA THR A 17 3.79 3.83 -4.61
C THR A 17 4.66 2.59 -4.88
N GLU A 18 4.11 1.57 -5.55
CA GLU A 18 4.85 0.38 -5.96
C GLU A 18 6.02 0.71 -6.90
N GLN A 19 5.78 1.56 -7.91
CA GLN A 19 6.81 1.97 -8.87
C GLN A 19 7.93 2.74 -8.19
N ILE A 20 7.61 3.70 -7.31
CA ILE A 20 8.63 4.47 -6.58
C ILE A 20 9.46 3.57 -5.67
N LEU A 21 8.83 2.65 -4.94
CA LEU A 21 9.54 1.69 -4.10
C LEU A 21 10.46 0.80 -4.93
N ALA A 22 9.95 0.22 -6.02
CA ALA A 22 10.73 -0.63 -6.90
C ALA A 22 11.95 0.10 -7.48
N MET A 23 11.77 1.35 -7.93
CA MET A 23 12.87 2.18 -8.42
C MET A 23 13.87 2.53 -7.31
N ALA A 24 13.41 2.80 -6.09
CA ALA A 24 14.26 3.19 -4.98
C ALA A 24 15.18 2.06 -4.49
N ILE A 25 14.79 0.79 -4.69
CA ILE A 25 15.54 -0.39 -4.24
C ILE A 25 16.29 -1.12 -5.35
N SER A 26 16.41 -0.50 -6.53
CA SER A 26 17.00 -1.15 -7.71
C SER A 26 18.02 -0.25 -8.38
N ASP A 27 19.08 -0.85 -8.92
CA ASP A 27 20.18 -0.18 -9.61
C ASP A 27 20.05 -0.19 -11.14
N ASN A 28 19.12 -0.99 -11.67
CA ASN A 28 18.86 -1.13 -13.10
C ASN A 28 17.39 -1.51 -13.38
N TYR A 29 17.02 -1.49 -14.67
CA TYR A 29 15.65 -1.78 -15.11
C TYR A 29 15.18 -3.19 -14.78
N GLU A 30 16.02 -4.20 -14.96
CA GLU A 30 15.65 -5.61 -14.73
C GLU A 30 15.37 -5.87 -13.25
N HIS A 31 16.24 -5.37 -12.37
CA HIS A 31 16.04 -5.44 -10.92
C HIS A 31 14.78 -4.68 -10.51
N MET A 32 14.54 -3.49 -11.08
CA MET A 32 13.32 -2.71 -10.83
C MET A 32 12.06 -3.46 -11.26
N PHE A 33 12.06 -4.07 -12.44
CA PHE A 33 10.93 -4.84 -12.93
C PHE A 33 10.66 -6.04 -12.01
N ASN A 34 11.68 -6.81 -11.65
CA ASN A 34 11.54 -7.98 -10.76
C ASN A 34 11.05 -7.58 -9.36
N ASN A 35 11.59 -6.49 -8.80
CA ASN A 35 11.15 -5.95 -7.53
C ASN A 35 9.71 -5.44 -7.59
N LEU A 36 9.29 -4.80 -8.68
CA LEU A 36 7.91 -4.37 -8.89
C LEU A 36 6.94 -5.56 -8.86
N GLN A 37 7.28 -6.67 -9.54
CA GLN A 37 6.45 -7.87 -9.51
C GLN A 37 6.39 -8.48 -8.10
N ARG A 38 7.52 -8.54 -7.39
CA ARG A 38 7.57 -9.04 -6.00
C ARG A 38 6.78 -8.16 -5.03
N ILE A 39 6.72 -6.85 -5.26
CA ILE A 39 5.93 -5.91 -4.48
C ILE A 39 4.43 -6.09 -4.76
N ARG A 40 4.06 -6.21 -6.04
CA ARG A 40 2.66 -6.26 -6.49
C ARG A 40 1.99 -7.61 -6.26
N TYR A 41 2.74 -8.70 -6.36
CA TYR A 41 2.23 -10.06 -6.27
C TYR A 41 2.92 -10.83 -5.15
N HIS A 42 2.17 -11.64 -4.40
CA HIS A 42 2.72 -12.54 -3.41
C HIS A 42 3.81 -13.41 -4.04
N ARG A 43 5.05 -13.28 -3.53
CA ARG A 43 6.26 -13.96 -4.04
C ARG A 43 6.59 -13.68 -5.51
N GLY A 44 6.06 -12.61 -6.11
CA GLY A 44 6.27 -12.26 -7.51
C GLY A 44 5.52 -13.12 -8.53
N ALA A 45 4.64 -14.02 -8.07
CA ALA A 45 3.84 -14.87 -8.93
C ALA A 45 2.78 -14.04 -9.65
N ILE A 46 2.88 -13.82 -10.96
CA ILE A 46 1.94 -12.95 -11.69
C ILE A 46 0.61 -13.69 -11.91
N ASP A 47 -0.36 -13.42 -11.04
CA ASP A 47 -1.71 -13.97 -11.13
C ASP A 47 -2.69 -13.05 -10.40
N LEU A 48 -3.98 -13.06 -10.79
CA LEU A 48 -4.99 -12.23 -10.12
C LEU A 48 -5.22 -12.66 -8.67
N ARG A 49 -5.05 -13.95 -8.36
CA ARG A 49 -5.19 -14.54 -7.02
C ARG A 49 -4.02 -14.23 -6.10
N THR A 50 -2.85 -13.96 -6.65
CA THR A 50 -1.63 -13.64 -5.92
C THR A 50 -1.36 -12.13 -5.86
N ARG A 51 -2.07 -11.31 -6.65
CA ARG A 51 -1.98 -9.85 -6.56
C ARG A 51 -2.38 -9.39 -5.16
N ASN A 52 -1.59 -8.47 -4.62
CA ASN A 52 -1.85 -7.84 -3.34
C ASN A 52 -2.98 -6.82 -3.45
N HIS A 53 -4.23 -7.25 -3.26
CA HIS A 53 -5.40 -6.38 -3.45
C HIS A 53 -5.72 -5.55 -2.20
N PHE A 54 -5.58 -6.14 -1.02
CA PHE A 54 -5.84 -5.46 0.24
C PHE A 54 -4.53 -4.91 0.80
N THR A 55 -4.38 -3.57 0.89
CA THR A 55 -3.13 -2.96 1.38
C THR A 55 -2.67 -3.55 2.72
N HIS A 56 -3.57 -3.62 3.71
CA HIS A 56 -3.23 -4.06 5.06
C HIS A 56 -3.31 -5.58 5.26
N ALA A 57 -4.08 -6.28 4.43
CA ALA A 57 -4.28 -7.72 4.58
C ALA A 57 -3.39 -8.57 3.67
N ASP A 58 -2.91 -8.00 2.56
CA ASP A 58 -2.06 -8.68 1.57
C ASP A 58 -0.74 -7.92 1.40
N TRP A 59 -0.81 -6.66 0.97
CA TRP A 59 0.35 -5.93 0.48
C TRP A 59 1.40 -5.70 1.58
N VAL A 60 0.99 -5.23 2.76
CA VAL A 60 1.87 -5.03 3.92
C VAL A 60 2.52 -6.34 4.39
N PRO A 61 1.77 -7.41 4.73
CA PRO A 61 2.39 -8.64 5.20
C PRO A 61 3.27 -9.31 4.12
N ASN A 62 2.85 -9.30 2.85
CA ASN A 62 3.64 -9.88 1.76
C ASN A 62 4.90 -9.07 1.44
N ASN A 63 4.92 -7.78 1.78
CA ASN A 63 6.09 -6.90 1.67
C ASN A 63 6.83 -6.71 2.98
N ALA A 64 6.64 -7.56 3.99
CA ALA A 64 7.37 -7.49 5.26
C ALA A 64 8.89 -7.73 5.11
N TRP A 65 9.36 -8.21 3.95
CA TRP A 65 10.78 -8.28 3.61
C TRP A 65 11.39 -6.90 3.31
N LEU A 66 10.56 -5.93 2.89
CA LEU A 66 10.95 -4.57 2.50
C LEU A 66 10.49 -3.52 3.52
N LEU A 67 9.28 -3.69 4.05
CA LEU A 67 8.56 -2.70 4.82
C LEU A 67 8.37 -3.14 6.26
N GLN A 68 8.29 -2.15 7.15
CA GLN A 68 7.89 -2.30 8.53
C GLN A 68 6.70 -1.38 8.81
N ASP A 69 5.68 -1.88 9.53
CA ASP A 69 4.64 -1.03 10.10
C ASP A 69 5.21 -0.22 11.26
N VAL A 70 5.24 1.11 11.09
CA VAL A 70 5.75 2.07 12.08
C VAL A 70 4.61 2.86 12.74
N THR A 71 3.35 2.53 12.47
CA THR A 71 2.18 3.27 12.96
C THR A 71 2.17 3.40 14.47
N ALA A 72 2.50 2.32 15.19
CA ALA A 72 2.58 2.34 16.65
C ALA A 72 3.75 3.20 17.17
N ALA A 73 4.90 3.17 16.48
CA ALA A 73 6.07 3.95 16.85
C ALA A 73 5.85 5.46 16.60
N VAL A 74 5.20 5.80 15.48
CA VAL A 74 4.85 7.18 15.12
C VAL A 74 3.75 7.71 16.03
N GLY A 75 2.68 6.92 16.24
CA GLY A 75 1.47 7.37 16.91
C GLY A 75 1.49 7.28 18.42
N GLY A 76 2.22 6.31 19.01
CA GLY A 76 2.25 6.09 20.45
C GLY A 76 0.84 6.11 21.07
N LYS A 77 0.61 7.03 22.01
CA LYS A 77 -0.68 7.20 22.70
C LYS A 77 -1.86 7.60 21.80
N TYR A 78 -1.58 8.15 20.62
CA TYR A 78 -2.60 8.60 19.66
C TYR A 78 -3.16 7.45 18.82
N CYS A 79 -2.53 6.28 18.84
CA CYS A 79 -3.03 5.13 18.08
C CYS A 79 -4.42 4.71 18.53
N ARG A 80 -5.21 4.30 17.55
CA ARG A 80 -6.49 3.61 17.68
C ARG A 80 -6.44 2.32 16.89
N GLU A 81 -7.33 1.41 17.23
CA GLU A 81 -7.46 0.12 16.56
C GLU A 81 -8.75 0.08 15.75
N MET A 82 -8.70 -0.61 14.62
CA MET A 82 -9.86 -0.86 13.78
C MET A 82 -9.86 -2.33 13.37
N THR A 83 -10.99 -2.99 13.60
CA THR A 83 -11.19 -4.40 13.25
C THR A 83 -12.14 -4.50 12.05
N LYS A 84 -11.78 -5.31 11.06
CA LYS A 84 -12.62 -5.61 9.90
C LYS A 84 -12.50 -7.06 9.49
N THR A 85 -13.50 -7.54 8.77
CA THR A 85 -13.46 -8.84 8.09
C THR A 85 -13.04 -8.64 6.64
N ILE A 86 -12.01 -9.36 6.21
CA ILE A 86 -11.46 -9.37 4.86
C ILE A 86 -11.93 -10.62 4.15
N ASP A 87 -12.64 -10.45 3.04
CA ASP A 87 -13.15 -11.55 2.22
C ASP A 87 -12.49 -11.52 0.83
N ARG A 88 -11.39 -12.25 0.70
CA ARG A 88 -10.64 -12.37 -0.55
C ARG A 88 -11.40 -13.16 -1.60
N ARG A 89 -12.17 -14.17 -1.20
CA ARG A 89 -12.96 -14.99 -2.12
C ARG A 89 -14.05 -14.15 -2.76
N LYS A 90 -14.77 -13.37 -1.95
CA LYS A 90 -15.74 -12.41 -2.47
C LYS A 90 -15.11 -11.43 -3.46
N LEU A 91 -13.96 -10.84 -3.12
CA LEU A 91 -13.26 -9.92 -4.04
C LEU A 91 -12.90 -10.61 -5.35
N LEU A 92 -12.31 -11.80 -5.30
CA LEU A 92 -11.89 -12.53 -6.50
C LEU A 92 -13.10 -12.92 -7.38
N SER A 93 -14.21 -13.34 -6.77
CA SER A 93 -15.47 -13.57 -7.48
C SER A 93 -16.02 -12.30 -8.13
N ASP A 94 -16.00 -11.16 -7.43
CA ASP A 94 -16.43 -9.86 -7.97
C ASP A 94 -15.52 -9.41 -9.16
N LEU A 95 -14.26 -9.86 -9.17
CA LEU A 95 -13.29 -9.66 -10.26
C LEU A 95 -13.40 -10.73 -11.37
N GLY A 96 -14.33 -11.68 -11.26
CA GLY A 96 -14.60 -12.71 -12.27
C GLY A 96 -13.75 -13.98 -12.17
N VAL A 97 -13.04 -14.22 -11.06
CA VAL A 97 -12.33 -15.49 -10.83
C VAL A 97 -13.35 -16.58 -10.45
N PRO A 98 -13.43 -17.71 -11.17
CA PRO A 98 -14.33 -18.80 -10.84
C PRO A 98 -14.07 -19.37 -9.45
N GLU A 99 -15.13 -19.78 -8.73
CA GLU A 99 -15.00 -20.38 -7.39
C GLU A 99 -14.11 -21.63 -7.40
N SER A 100 -14.13 -22.41 -8.49
CA SER A 100 -13.26 -23.58 -8.70
C SER A 100 -11.76 -23.25 -8.64
N GLU A 101 -11.39 -22.01 -8.90
CA GLU A 101 -10.01 -21.51 -8.88
C GLU A 101 -9.61 -20.86 -7.56
N GLN A 102 -10.51 -20.85 -6.56
CA GLN A 102 -10.31 -20.19 -5.27
C GLN A 102 -10.09 -21.18 -4.11
N ALA A 103 -9.88 -22.47 -4.39
CA ALA A 103 -9.72 -23.50 -3.36
C ALA A 103 -8.56 -23.21 -2.38
N ALA A 104 -7.49 -22.57 -2.85
CA ALA A 104 -6.33 -22.20 -2.03
C ALA A 104 -6.49 -20.85 -1.30
N ILE A 105 -7.56 -20.10 -1.57
CA ILE A 105 -7.81 -18.80 -0.93
C ILE A 105 -8.41 -19.03 0.45
N PRO A 106 -7.86 -18.42 1.53
CA PRO A 106 -8.39 -18.59 2.87
C PRO A 106 -9.83 -18.08 2.98
N PRO A 107 -10.63 -18.60 3.94
CA PRO A 107 -11.95 -18.04 4.22
C PRO A 107 -11.85 -16.59 4.70
N ALA A 108 -13.00 -15.92 4.79
CA ALA A 108 -13.06 -14.56 5.33
C ALA A 108 -12.44 -14.52 6.74
N GLU A 109 -11.52 -13.57 6.94
CA GLU A 109 -10.75 -13.46 8.17
C GLU A 109 -10.97 -12.11 8.84
N THR A 110 -11.06 -12.11 10.16
CA THR A 110 -11.13 -10.88 10.94
C THR A 110 -9.73 -10.48 11.36
N MET A 111 -9.36 -9.23 11.13
CA MET A 111 -8.09 -8.67 11.56
C MET A 111 -8.25 -7.26 12.10
N THR A 112 -7.25 -6.86 12.90
CA THR A 112 -7.20 -5.56 13.55
C THR A 112 -5.91 -4.86 13.15
N ILE A 113 -6.02 -3.60 12.73
CA ILE A 113 -4.86 -2.74 12.46
C ILE A 113 -4.83 -1.56 13.43
N LYS A 114 -3.65 -0.96 13.57
CA LYS A 114 -3.50 0.34 14.22
C LYS A 114 -3.54 1.46 13.18
N TYR A 115 -4.07 2.60 13.59
CA TYR A 115 -4.05 3.83 12.81
C TYR A 115 -3.99 5.04 13.73
N ILE A 116 -3.64 6.19 13.17
CA ILE A 116 -3.61 7.48 13.86
C ILE A 116 -4.81 8.29 13.34
N PRO A 117 -5.78 8.65 14.20
CA PRO A 117 -6.95 9.43 13.81
C PRO A 117 -6.58 10.77 13.18
N GLU A 118 -7.43 11.28 12.28
CA GLU A 118 -7.15 12.48 11.50
C GLU A 118 -6.81 13.71 12.37
N HIS A 119 -7.52 13.89 13.50
CA HIS A 119 -7.28 14.98 14.44
C HIS A 119 -5.96 14.86 15.24
N SER A 120 -5.30 13.70 15.21
CA SER A 120 -4.02 13.46 15.90
C SER A 120 -2.80 13.50 14.97
N LEU A 121 -2.99 13.56 13.65
CA LEU A 121 -1.89 13.45 12.68
C LEU A 121 -0.86 14.58 12.81
N LEU A 122 -1.30 15.83 13.07
CA LEU A 122 -0.37 16.95 13.25
C LEU A 122 0.44 16.83 14.55
N ALA A 123 -0.08 16.15 15.57
CA ALA A 123 0.61 15.97 16.84
C ALA A 123 1.77 14.95 16.74
N VAL A 124 1.81 14.15 15.67
CA VAL A 124 2.83 13.10 15.47
C VAL A 124 3.75 13.39 14.29
N GLN A 125 3.61 14.55 13.66
CA GLN A 125 4.32 14.89 12.42
C GLN A 125 5.85 14.87 12.56
N ASP A 126 6.38 15.13 13.76
CA ASP A 126 7.82 15.13 14.03
C ASP A 126 8.41 13.71 14.04
N SER A 127 7.57 12.69 14.27
CA SER A 127 7.97 11.28 14.20
C SER A 127 7.99 10.73 12.76
N LEU A 128 7.41 11.46 11.81
CA LEU A 128 7.37 11.08 10.40
C LEU A 128 8.70 11.40 9.70
N GLN A 129 9.11 10.52 8.79
CA GLN A 129 10.34 10.63 8.04
C GLN A 129 10.05 10.72 6.54
N THR A 130 10.92 11.41 5.81
CA THR A 130 10.89 11.36 4.33
C THR A 130 11.03 9.91 3.88
N GLY A 131 10.14 9.46 3.00
CA GLY A 131 10.08 8.08 2.52
C GLY A 131 9.15 7.17 3.32
N ASP A 132 8.60 7.62 4.46
CA ASP A 132 7.49 6.88 5.09
C ASP A 132 6.33 6.78 4.12
N LEU A 133 5.74 5.61 4.00
CA LEU A 133 4.49 5.44 3.27
C LEU A 133 3.34 5.74 4.21
N PHE A 134 2.33 6.44 3.71
CA PHE A 134 1.07 6.57 4.42
C PHE A 134 -0.03 5.81 3.66
N SER A 135 -0.98 5.28 4.41
CA SER A 135 -2.27 4.80 3.87
C SER A 135 -3.40 5.51 4.60
N ILE A 136 -4.38 6.02 3.84
CA ILE A 136 -5.58 6.65 4.40
C ILE A 136 -6.55 5.54 4.80
N ILE A 137 -6.91 5.48 6.07
CA ILE A 137 -7.81 4.48 6.61
C ILE A 137 -9.26 4.93 6.46
N GLN A 138 -10.13 4.03 5.96
CA GLN A 138 -11.57 4.29 5.83
C GLN A 138 -12.41 3.51 6.83
N SER A 139 -13.63 3.97 7.09
CA SER A 139 -14.58 3.33 8.01
C SER A 139 -15.50 2.29 7.34
N ALA A 140 -15.53 2.21 6.01
CA ALA A 140 -16.37 1.23 5.30
C ALA A 140 -15.99 -0.22 5.67
N PRO A 141 -16.94 -1.17 5.73
CA PRO A 141 -16.62 -2.58 5.94
C PRO A 141 -15.65 -3.13 4.89
N GLY A 142 -14.89 -4.16 5.25
CA GLY A 142 -13.92 -4.79 4.35
C GLY A 142 -12.59 -4.04 4.28
N ILE A 143 -12.34 -3.32 3.18
CA ILE A 143 -11.03 -2.74 2.87
C ILE A 143 -10.64 -1.66 3.90
N PHE A 144 -9.43 -1.73 4.46
CA PHE A 144 -8.89 -0.71 5.37
C PHE A 144 -8.43 0.56 4.66
N SER A 145 -7.63 0.43 3.61
CA SER A 145 -7.00 1.56 2.92
C SER A 145 -7.91 2.10 1.82
N ALA A 146 -8.05 3.43 1.73
CA ALA A 146 -8.76 4.11 0.65
C ALA A 146 -7.82 4.84 -0.31
N HIS A 147 -6.58 5.08 0.10
CA HIS A 147 -5.57 5.82 -0.65
C HIS A 147 -4.19 5.60 -0.04
N MET A 148 -3.13 5.84 -0.79
CA MET A 148 -1.77 5.78 -0.25
C MET A 148 -0.82 6.74 -0.96
N GLY A 149 0.36 6.92 -0.38
CA GLY A 149 1.43 7.73 -0.93
C GLY A 149 2.63 7.73 0.01
N LEU A 150 3.46 8.76 -0.10
CA LEU A 150 4.70 8.87 0.65
C LEU A 150 4.82 10.24 1.33
N ILE A 151 5.44 10.24 2.49
CA ILE A 151 5.76 11.42 3.27
C ILE A 151 7.04 12.04 2.73
N ILE A 152 7.01 13.35 2.54
CA ILE A 152 8.16 14.17 2.15
C ILE A 152 8.31 15.28 3.19
N ARG A 153 9.46 15.35 3.85
CA ARG A 153 9.85 16.51 4.65
C ARG A 153 10.69 17.44 3.78
N LYS A 154 10.27 18.70 3.66
CA LYS A 154 11.01 19.74 2.95
C LYS A 154 12.07 20.39 3.86
N GLU A 155 12.94 21.20 3.28
CA GLU A 155 14.06 21.85 3.98
C GLU A 155 13.63 22.78 5.13
N ASP A 156 12.44 23.37 5.01
CA ASP A 156 11.79 24.20 6.03
C ASP A 156 11.21 23.38 7.20
N GLY A 157 11.28 22.05 7.13
CA GLY A 157 10.74 21.13 8.12
C GLY A 157 9.28 20.75 7.89
N GLU A 158 8.59 21.36 6.93
CA GLU A 158 7.19 21.07 6.63
C GLU A 158 7.02 19.65 6.07
N VAL A 159 5.94 19.00 6.49
CA VAL A 159 5.59 17.63 6.11
C VAL A 159 4.52 17.65 5.02
N TYR A 160 4.80 16.95 3.93
CA TYR A 160 3.93 16.81 2.77
C TYR A 160 3.57 15.34 2.53
N CYS A 161 2.38 15.12 2.01
CA CYS A 161 1.93 13.87 1.42
C CYS A 161 2.10 13.97 -0.11
N ARG A 162 3.03 13.20 -0.68
CA ARG A 162 3.16 13.02 -2.12
C ARG A 162 2.34 11.81 -2.57
N HIS A 163 1.41 12.02 -3.49
CA HIS A 163 0.49 10.96 -3.95
C HIS A 163 -0.06 11.22 -5.35
N ALA A 164 -0.47 10.15 -6.04
CA ALA A 164 -1.20 10.25 -7.30
C ALA A 164 -2.66 10.62 -7.01
N SER A 165 -3.02 11.88 -7.23
CA SER A 165 -4.36 12.39 -6.98
C SER A 165 -5.30 12.06 -8.15
N SER A 166 -6.51 11.60 -7.82
CA SER A 166 -7.58 11.34 -8.78
C SER A 166 -8.57 12.50 -8.91
N ARG A 167 -8.38 13.58 -8.14
CA ARG A 167 -9.28 14.73 -8.15
C ARG A 167 -9.22 15.42 -9.52
N PRO A 168 -10.35 15.88 -10.08
CA PRO A 168 -10.38 16.47 -11.42
C PRO A 168 -9.38 17.61 -11.62
N GLU A 169 -9.19 18.44 -10.60
CA GLU A 169 -8.26 19.57 -10.60
C GLU A 169 -6.78 19.17 -10.48
N THR A 170 -6.50 17.95 -10.01
CA THR A 170 -5.14 17.46 -9.73
C THR A 170 -5.00 16.00 -10.18
N LYS A 171 -5.27 15.72 -11.45
CA LYS A 171 -5.14 14.38 -12.05
C LYS A 171 -3.68 14.01 -12.35
N GLN A 172 -2.81 14.14 -11.34
CA GLN A 172 -1.36 13.99 -11.41
C GLN A 172 -0.78 13.68 -10.04
N VAL A 173 0.53 13.38 -9.98
CA VAL A 173 1.26 13.31 -8.71
C VAL A 173 1.43 14.72 -8.16
N ILE A 174 1.03 14.93 -6.91
CA ILE A 174 1.10 16.22 -6.21
C ILE A 174 1.69 16.05 -4.82
N ASP A 175 2.12 17.17 -4.25
CA ASP A 175 2.52 17.28 -2.84
C ASP A 175 1.48 18.15 -2.11
N ASP A 176 0.63 17.52 -1.30
CA ASP A 176 -0.26 18.25 -0.40
C ASP A 176 0.41 18.41 0.97
N PRO A 177 0.42 19.60 1.60
CA PRO A 177 0.82 19.72 3.00
C PRO A 177 0.02 18.76 3.89
N LEU A 178 0.64 18.18 4.93
CA LEU A 178 -0.05 17.27 5.85
C LEU A 178 -1.28 17.95 6.49
N SER A 179 -1.19 19.24 6.80
CA SER A 179 -2.31 20.05 7.30
C SER A 179 -3.50 20.12 6.33
N THR A 180 -3.22 20.28 5.03
CA THR A 180 -4.23 20.21 3.97
C THR A 180 -4.86 18.82 3.91
N MET A 181 -4.06 17.76 3.99
CA MET A 181 -4.56 16.39 4.00
C MET A 181 -5.44 16.11 5.23
N VAL A 182 -5.05 16.58 6.42
CA VAL A 182 -5.87 16.49 7.65
C VAL A 182 -7.22 17.19 7.47
N THR A 183 -7.22 18.38 6.87
CA THR A 183 -8.46 19.13 6.59
C THR A 183 -9.39 18.35 5.65
N GLN A 184 -8.83 17.73 4.60
CA GLN A 184 -9.60 16.89 3.68
C GLN A 184 -10.16 15.63 4.37
N LEU A 185 -9.40 15.01 5.27
CA LEU A 185 -9.87 13.87 6.06
C LEU A 185 -11.01 14.26 6.99
N GLN A 186 -10.90 15.38 7.70
CA GLN A 186 -11.95 15.88 8.59
C GLN A 186 -13.26 16.21 7.86
N ALA A 187 -13.17 16.68 6.62
CA ALA A 187 -14.32 16.92 5.75
C ALA A 187 -15.00 15.63 5.25
N ASN A 188 -14.32 14.48 5.30
CA ASN A 188 -14.84 13.20 4.82
C ASN A 188 -14.96 12.18 5.97
N ARG A 189 -16.17 12.05 6.53
CA ARG A 189 -16.48 11.10 7.61
C ARG A 189 -16.18 9.63 7.30
N LYS A 190 -15.97 9.26 6.03
CA LYS A 190 -15.59 7.90 5.64
C LYS A 190 -14.09 7.64 5.74
N ARG A 191 -13.24 8.66 5.87
CA ARG A 191 -11.79 8.56 6.01
C ARG A 191 -11.40 9.02 7.40
N VAL A 192 -10.83 8.13 8.21
CA VAL A 192 -10.75 8.30 9.67
C VAL A 192 -9.33 8.51 10.19
N GLY A 193 -8.33 8.57 9.32
CA GLY A 193 -6.93 8.74 9.74
C GLY A 193 -5.95 8.08 8.79
N MET A 194 -4.74 7.83 9.29
CA MET A 194 -3.66 7.21 8.52
C MET A 194 -2.94 6.11 9.29
N ALA A 195 -2.41 5.13 8.56
CA ALA A 195 -1.38 4.21 9.05
C ALA A 195 -0.10 4.40 8.24
N PHE A 196 1.05 4.08 8.84
CA PHE A 196 2.38 4.41 8.33
C PHE A 196 3.28 3.18 8.23
N LEU A 197 4.01 3.10 7.12
CA LEU A 197 5.01 2.07 6.86
C LEU A 197 6.36 2.73 6.56
N ARG A 198 7.45 2.03 6.84
CA ARG A 198 8.81 2.51 6.57
C ARG A 198 9.62 1.42 5.88
N VAL A 199 10.42 1.82 4.89
CA VAL A 199 11.42 0.93 4.27
C VAL A 199 12.46 0.57 5.32
N LYS A 200 12.75 -0.72 5.48
CA LYS A 200 13.73 -1.17 6.46
C LYS A 200 15.14 -0.72 6.05
N SER A 201 15.98 -0.42 7.04
CA SER A 201 17.35 0.05 6.79
C SER A 201 18.30 -1.04 6.28
N ASP A 202 17.94 -2.31 6.48
CA ASP A 202 18.72 -3.50 6.14
C ASP A 202 18.24 -4.18 4.84
N VAL A 203 17.42 -3.49 4.04
CA VAL A 203 16.96 -4.01 2.74
C VAL A 203 18.18 -4.29 1.88
N ASN A 204 18.39 -5.56 1.56
CA ASN A 204 19.44 -5.96 0.62
C ASN A 204 19.06 -5.43 -0.77
N LEU A 205 19.80 -4.42 -1.23
CA LEU A 205 19.65 -3.81 -2.55
C LEU A 205 20.21 -4.71 -3.67
N ALA A 206 20.91 -5.80 -3.32
CA ALA A 206 21.48 -6.73 -4.28
C ALA A 206 20.57 -7.96 -4.47
N GLU A 207 20.20 -8.16 -5.74
CA GLU A 207 19.48 -9.29 -6.34
C GLU A 207 18.20 -9.75 -5.63
N PRO A 208 17.00 -9.50 -6.19
CA PRO A 208 15.80 -10.18 -5.72
C PRO A 208 16.01 -11.69 -5.85
N PRO A 209 15.65 -12.51 -4.84
CA PRO A 209 15.70 -13.96 -4.97
C PRO A 209 14.89 -14.36 -6.21
N ALA A 210 15.45 -15.29 -6.99
CA ALA A 210 14.83 -15.77 -8.23
C ALA A 210 13.33 -16.05 -8.01
N ALA A 211 12.50 -15.56 -8.93
CA ALA A 211 11.07 -15.84 -8.90
C ALA A 211 10.89 -17.35 -8.79
N THR A 212 10.28 -17.82 -7.70
CA THR A 212 10.00 -19.24 -7.55
C THR A 212 8.95 -19.59 -8.59
N PRO A 213 9.21 -20.50 -9.54
CA PRO A 213 8.20 -20.92 -10.49
C PRO A 213 7.00 -21.42 -9.70
N VAL A 214 5.83 -20.86 -9.98
CA VAL A 214 4.58 -21.45 -9.51
C VAL A 214 4.31 -22.58 -10.48
N ASP A 215 4.36 -23.82 -10.01
CA ASP A 215 3.86 -24.97 -10.76
C ASP A 215 2.36 -24.78 -10.98
N HIS A 216 2.02 -24.06 -12.04
CA HIS A 216 0.70 -24.17 -12.64
C HIS A 216 0.76 -25.37 -13.57
N GLU A 217 0.29 -26.53 -13.10
CA GLU A 217 -0.36 -27.49 -14.00
C GLU A 217 -1.53 -26.75 -14.65
N ILE A 218 -1.25 -26.09 -15.77
CA ILE A 218 -2.27 -25.64 -16.71
C ILE A 218 -2.79 -26.93 -17.35
N LYS A 219 -3.86 -27.50 -16.79
CA LYS A 219 -4.68 -28.46 -17.53
C LYS A 219 -5.40 -27.67 -18.61
N HIS A 220 -5.03 -27.96 -19.87
CA HIS A 220 -5.70 -27.51 -21.09
C HIS A 220 -7.19 -27.85 -21.10
#